data_AF-A0AAU4RC50-F1
#
_entry.id   AF-A0AAU4RC50-F1
#
_cell.length_a   1.000
_cell.length_b   1.000
_cell.length_c   1.000
_cell.angle_alpha   90.00
_cell.angle_beta   90.00
_cell.angle_gamma   90.00
#
_symmetry.space_group_name_H-M   'P 1'
#
loop_
_entity.id
_entity.type
_entity.pdbx_description
1 polymer ?
#
loop_
_entity_poly.entity_id
_entity_poly.type
_entity_poly.pdbx_seq_one_letter_code
_entity_poly.pdbx_strand_id
1 'polypeptide(L)'
;MSRRSRTQEEIRRFLSIGAVQVAELDIDGEDVSLRPGPGSPPVTAGEVFVLVRREGRPVGTLLGRVPEGAEPRAVLSELARADFGGAADDARRTDDARRAAPAPPLTSVVVATRERAGQLARALDSLLAQDHPDFEILVVDNAPLTTETRDLVERKYGERVRYVRETVPGLAVAHNRGVEAARGEVVAFTDDDVVADPRWLTELSAPFAADPGLGCATGLILPARLSTPAQVLLESHGGFAKGFAPRTYDPGDPPADEPLFPFTAGRFGSGANMAFRTSVLRGVGGFDPATGVGTLARGGDDLYGFVRVLAQGHRLRYTPRALVWHHHRDTWRDLENQAYGYGAGLTAYLTAVLARRPALLPAFLARLPRGLAYARALTAAREAEGGGTPGEHATRSHPWPGRLSRLQRRGMLYGPVGYARSRHALRSADRRSR
;
A
#
# COMPACT_ATOMS: atom_id res chain seq x y z
N MET A 1 -31.25 -24.45 9.59
CA MET A 1 -30.42 -23.89 8.49
C MET A 1 -29.02 -24.49 8.50
N SER A 2 -28.56 -25.03 7.37
CA SER A 2 -27.19 -25.53 7.22
C SER A 2 -26.16 -24.41 7.30
N ARG A 3 -24.93 -24.70 7.77
CA ARG A 3 -23.80 -23.76 7.80
C ARG A 3 -23.51 -23.14 6.42
N ARG A 4 -23.80 -23.89 5.34
CA ARG A 4 -23.69 -23.43 3.95
C ARG A 4 -24.76 -22.39 3.60
N SER A 5 -26.00 -22.54 4.09
CA SER A 5 -27.08 -21.59 3.82
C SER A 5 -26.85 -20.25 4.54
N ARG A 6 -26.43 -20.28 5.81
CA ARG A 6 -26.07 -19.06 6.57
C ARG A 6 -24.92 -18.27 5.93
N THR A 7 -23.95 -18.99 5.36
CA THR A 7 -22.82 -18.37 4.63
C THR A 7 -23.29 -17.65 3.38
N GLN A 8 -24.13 -18.30 2.57
CA GLN A 8 -24.62 -17.70 1.33
C GLN A 8 -25.50 -16.48 1.59
N GLU A 9 -26.28 -16.51 2.67
CA GLU A 9 -27.11 -15.39 3.10
C GLU A 9 -26.26 -14.19 3.56
N GLU A 10 -25.21 -14.42 4.36
CA GLU A 10 -24.25 -13.38 4.76
C GLU A 10 -23.64 -12.70 3.52
N ILE A 11 -23.18 -13.48 2.53
CA ILE A 11 -22.60 -12.95 1.29
C ILE A 11 -23.62 -12.15 0.48
N ARG A 12 -24.85 -12.66 0.32
CA ARG A 12 -25.91 -11.97 -0.45
C ARG A 12 -26.20 -10.57 0.06
N ARG A 13 -26.17 -10.36 1.39
CA ARG A 13 -26.36 -9.02 1.99
C ARG A 13 -25.34 -7.99 1.50
N PHE A 14 -24.12 -8.43 1.20
CA PHE A 14 -23.05 -7.55 0.77
C PHE A 14 -22.97 -7.40 -0.75
N LEU A 15 -23.48 -8.36 -1.52
CA LEU A 15 -23.50 -8.28 -2.97
C LEU A 15 -24.43 -7.19 -3.53
N SER A 16 -25.31 -6.62 -2.70
CA SER A 16 -26.16 -5.48 -3.07
C SER A 16 -25.47 -4.11 -2.92
N ILE A 17 -24.21 -4.05 -2.47
CA ILE A 17 -23.47 -2.80 -2.37
C ILE A 17 -23.26 -2.22 -3.78
N GLY A 18 -23.67 -0.97 -3.96
CA GLY A 18 -23.56 -0.24 -5.22
C GLY A 18 -22.12 0.15 -5.55
N ALA A 19 -21.88 0.45 -6.82
CA ALA A 19 -20.63 1.05 -7.25
C ALA A 19 -20.51 2.50 -6.73
N VAL A 20 -19.29 2.90 -6.37
CA VAL A 20 -18.93 4.26 -6.00
C VAL A 20 -17.99 4.79 -7.08
N GLN A 21 -18.29 5.97 -7.62
CA GLN A 21 -17.42 6.64 -8.60
C GLN A 21 -16.16 7.15 -7.89
N VAL A 22 -15.03 7.22 -8.58
CA VAL A 22 -13.78 7.75 -8.02
C VAL A 22 -13.42 9.03 -8.77
N ALA A 23 -13.12 10.10 -8.04
CA ALA A 23 -12.76 11.40 -8.59
C ALA A 23 -11.65 12.07 -7.78
N GLU A 24 -11.05 13.10 -8.36
CA GLU A 24 -10.21 14.05 -7.66
C GLU A 24 -10.70 15.48 -7.91
N LEU A 25 -10.56 16.32 -6.89
CA LEU A 25 -11.04 17.68 -6.88
C LEU A 25 -9.97 18.58 -6.28
N ASP A 26 -9.50 19.55 -7.04
CA ASP A 26 -8.60 20.59 -6.53
C ASP A 26 -9.39 21.84 -6.16
N ILE A 27 -9.33 22.26 -4.89
CA ILE A 27 -10.17 23.34 -4.33
C ILE A 27 -9.49 24.71 -4.31
N ASP A 28 -8.40 24.90 -5.05
CA ASP A 28 -7.71 26.18 -5.14
C ASP A 28 -8.45 27.23 -5.96
N GLY A 29 -8.46 28.47 -5.46
CA GLY A 29 -8.96 29.63 -6.19
C GLY A 29 -10.44 29.54 -6.58
N GLU A 30 -10.82 30.31 -7.61
CA GLU A 30 -12.17 30.28 -8.18
C GLU A 30 -12.38 29.08 -9.13
N ASP A 31 -11.30 28.57 -9.75
CA ASP A 31 -11.32 27.48 -10.73
C ASP A 31 -11.14 26.10 -10.08
N VAL A 32 -12.21 25.60 -9.45
CA VAL A 32 -12.23 24.23 -8.92
C VAL A 32 -12.16 23.22 -10.06
N SER A 33 -11.13 22.39 -10.10
CA SER A 33 -10.94 21.35 -11.13
C SER A 33 -11.41 19.99 -10.63
N LEU A 34 -12.57 19.52 -11.10
CA LEU A 34 -13.04 18.15 -10.93
C LEU A 34 -12.53 17.25 -12.07
N ARG A 35 -11.88 16.15 -11.75
CA ARG A 35 -11.41 15.14 -12.71
C ARG A 35 -11.82 13.74 -12.26
N PRO A 36 -12.14 12.82 -13.18
CA PRO A 36 -12.32 11.42 -12.82
C PRO A 36 -10.99 10.83 -12.31
N GLY A 37 -11.07 9.86 -11.40
CA GLY A 37 -9.90 9.12 -10.94
C GLY A 37 -9.22 8.39 -12.10
N PRO A 38 -7.95 7.96 -11.94
CA PRO A 38 -7.21 7.35 -13.04
C PRO A 38 -7.92 6.13 -13.65
N GLY A 39 -8.22 6.21 -14.95
CA GLY A 39 -8.94 5.15 -15.67
C GLY A 39 -10.43 5.02 -15.30
N SER A 40 -10.99 5.99 -14.59
CA SER A 40 -12.43 6.09 -14.29
C SER A 40 -13.19 6.88 -15.36
N PRO A 41 -14.48 6.59 -15.59
CA PRO A 41 -15.33 7.38 -16.48
C PRO A 41 -15.61 8.78 -15.90
N PRO A 42 -16.11 9.74 -16.71
CA PRO A 42 -16.58 11.03 -16.22
C PRO A 42 -17.60 10.89 -15.08
N VAL A 43 -17.51 11.80 -14.09
CA VAL A 43 -18.38 11.78 -12.92
C VAL A 43 -19.82 12.17 -13.31
N THR A 44 -20.79 11.36 -12.90
CA THR A 44 -22.23 11.59 -13.07
C THR A 44 -22.98 11.56 -11.73
N ALA A 45 -24.31 11.61 -11.76
CA ALA A 45 -25.15 11.39 -10.57
C ALA A 45 -24.84 10.04 -9.88
N GLY A 46 -24.98 9.99 -8.56
CA GLY A 46 -24.67 8.83 -7.72
C GLY A 46 -23.66 9.11 -6.61
N GLU A 47 -23.13 8.04 -6.00
CA GLU A 47 -22.10 8.14 -4.95
C GLU A 47 -20.72 8.33 -5.58
N VAL A 48 -19.92 9.22 -5.00
CA VAL A 48 -18.60 9.62 -5.49
C VAL A 48 -17.63 9.71 -4.32
N PHE A 49 -16.58 8.89 -4.35
CA PHE A 49 -15.40 9.02 -3.52
C PHE A 49 -14.45 10.03 -4.17
N VAL A 50 -14.12 11.10 -3.45
CA VAL A 50 -13.34 12.21 -3.96
C VAL A 50 -12.05 12.37 -3.17
N LEU A 51 -10.90 12.33 -3.84
CA LEU A 51 -9.66 12.89 -3.31
C LEU A 51 -9.72 14.41 -3.40
N VAL A 52 -9.60 15.09 -2.27
CA VAL A 52 -9.52 16.55 -2.21
C VAL A 52 -8.06 16.98 -2.21
N ARG A 53 -7.74 17.91 -3.12
CA ARG A 53 -6.42 18.52 -3.26
C ARG A 53 -6.47 20.01 -2.97
N ARG A 54 -5.34 20.55 -2.53
CA ARG A 54 -5.03 21.98 -2.42
C ARG A 54 -3.61 22.18 -2.92
N GLU A 55 -3.42 23.02 -3.93
CA GLU A 55 -2.19 23.27 -4.68
C GLU A 55 -1.61 21.97 -5.26
N GLY A 56 -2.50 21.13 -5.81
CA GLY A 56 -2.17 19.79 -6.30
C GLY A 56 -1.83 18.77 -5.21
N ARG A 57 -1.80 19.15 -3.93
CA ARG A 57 -1.41 18.27 -2.82
C ARG A 57 -2.62 17.60 -2.20
N PRO A 58 -2.58 16.29 -1.92
CA PRO A 58 -3.68 15.59 -1.25
C PRO A 58 -3.85 16.11 0.19
N VAL A 59 -5.06 16.57 0.53
CA VAL A 59 -5.39 17.09 1.87
C VAL A 59 -6.45 16.27 2.60
N GLY A 60 -7.25 15.50 1.87
CA GLY A 60 -8.30 14.69 2.45
C GLY A 60 -9.08 13.90 1.42
N THR A 61 -10.09 13.19 1.89
CA THR A 61 -11.08 12.52 1.04
C THR A 61 -12.47 12.78 1.59
N LEU A 62 -13.46 12.82 0.69
CA LEU A 62 -14.88 12.85 1.07
C LEU A 62 -15.67 11.82 0.27
N LEU A 63 -16.81 11.42 0.80
CA LEU A 63 -17.80 10.62 0.11
C LEU A 63 -19.05 11.49 -0.11
N GLY A 64 -19.25 11.91 -1.35
CA GLY A 64 -20.38 12.76 -1.75
C GLY A 64 -21.44 11.97 -2.52
N ARG A 65 -22.68 12.46 -2.50
CA ARG A 65 -23.76 11.97 -3.38
C ARG A 65 -24.20 13.11 -4.30
N VAL A 66 -24.07 12.92 -5.61
CA VAL A 66 -24.53 13.86 -6.63
C VAL A 66 -25.98 13.51 -7.02
N PRO A 67 -26.97 14.39 -6.79
CA PRO A 67 -28.35 14.16 -7.19
C PRO A 67 -28.52 14.05 -8.71
N GLU A 68 -29.59 13.39 -9.17
CA GLU A 68 -29.95 13.40 -10.59
C GLU A 68 -30.21 14.83 -11.08
N GLY A 69 -29.65 15.17 -12.25
CA GLY A 69 -29.77 16.49 -12.85
C GLY A 69 -28.88 17.59 -12.22
N ALA A 70 -28.19 17.31 -11.11
CA ALA A 70 -27.25 18.24 -10.52
C ALA A 70 -25.90 18.23 -11.25
N GLU A 71 -25.21 19.38 -11.26
CA GLU A 71 -23.87 19.49 -11.83
C GLU A 71 -22.83 18.94 -10.81
N PRO A 72 -22.08 17.86 -11.13
CA PRO A 72 -21.21 17.20 -10.16
C PRO A 72 -20.13 18.11 -9.56
N ARG A 73 -19.53 19.01 -10.35
CA ARG A 73 -18.49 19.91 -9.84
C ARG A 73 -19.05 20.83 -8.78
N ALA A 74 -20.20 21.45 -9.00
CA ALA A 74 -20.84 22.35 -8.03
C ALA A 74 -21.09 21.65 -6.69
N VAL A 75 -21.74 20.49 -6.71
CA VAL A 75 -22.08 19.73 -5.49
C VAL A 75 -20.82 19.30 -4.73
N LEU A 76 -19.85 18.71 -5.42
CA LEU A 76 -18.64 18.19 -4.78
C LEU A 76 -17.72 19.32 -4.30
N SER A 77 -17.71 20.47 -4.99
CA SER A 77 -16.96 21.66 -4.57
C SER A 77 -17.51 22.27 -3.29
N GLU A 78 -18.84 22.34 -3.16
CA GLU A 78 -19.48 22.83 -1.95
C GLU A 78 -19.14 21.94 -0.75
N LEU A 79 -19.31 20.62 -0.89
CA LEU A 79 -18.94 19.65 0.15
C LEU A 79 -17.46 19.75 0.54
N ALA A 80 -16.56 19.81 -0.46
CA ALA A 80 -15.13 19.90 -0.19
C ALA A 80 -14.75 21.23 0.49
N ARG A 81 -15.38 22.35 0.13
CA ARG A 81 -15.13 23.64 0.80
C ARG A 81 -15.70 23.66 2.22
N ALA A 82 -16.81 22.99 2.49
CA ALA A 82 -17.34 22.87 3.85
C ALA A 82 -16.37 22.10 4.76
N ASP A 83 -15.82 20.99 4.28
CA ASP A 83 -14.96 20.10 5.09
C ASP A 83 -13.49 20.56 5.12
N PHE A 84 -13.00 21.20 4.07
CA PHE A 84 -11.58 21.53 3.88
C PHE A 84 -11.32 23.03 3.63
N GLY A 85 -12.32 23.91 3.64
CA GLY A 85 -12.21 25.34 3.32
C GLY A 85 -11.58 26.22 4.41
N GLY A 86 -11.28 25.68 5.60
CA GLY A 86 -10.59 26.40 6.67
C GLY A 86 -9.19 26.90 6.30
N ALA A 87 -8.73 27.94 7.01
CA ALA A 87 -7.47 28.66 6.75
C ALA A 87 -6.27 27.70 6.70
N ALA A 88 -5.57 27.74 5.56
CA ALA A 88 -4.33 27.01 5.32
C ALA A 88 -3.15 27.74 5.99
N ASP A 89 -2.96 27.57 7.30
CA ASP A 89 -1.87 28.25 8.01
C ASP A 89 -0.49 27.57 7.91
N ASP A 90 -0.32 26.53 7.09
CA ASP A 90 0.98 25.85 6.92
C ASP A 90 1.52 25.81 5.47
N ALA A 91 0.78 26.33 4.49
CA ALA A 91 1.17 26.21 3.07
C ALA A 91 2.32 27.16 2.69
N ARG A 92 2.33 28.39 3.23
CA ARG A 92 3.29 29.45 2.84
C ARG A 92 4.70 29.27 3.38
N ARG A 93 4.93 28.47 4.42
CA ARG A 93 6.30 28.22 4.95
C ARG A 93 7.11 27.21 4.13
N THR A 94 6.51 26.52 3.16
CA THR A 94 7.16 25.37 2.48
C THR A 94 7.73 25.68 1.09
N ASP A 95 7.30 26.75 0.43
CA ASP A 95 7.77 27.07 -0.92
C ASP A 95 9.15 27.75 -0.91
N ASP A 96 9.47 28.53 0.13
CA ASP A 96 10.83 29.04 0.36
C ASP A 96 11.84 27.92 0.70
N ALA A 97 11.38 26.82 1.30
CA ALA A 97 12.23 25.66 1.59
C ALA A 97 12.59 24.84 0.32
N ARG A 98 11.79 24.92 -0.76
CA ARG A 98 12.06 24.23 -2.03
C ARG A 98 13.25 24.80 -2.80
N ARG A 99 13.56 26.09 -2.63
CA ARG A 99 14.69 26.74 -3.30
C ARG A 99 16.06 26.38 -2.72
N ALA A 100 16.10 25.73 -1.57
CA ALA A 100 17.34 25.29 -0.90
C ALA A 100 17.41 23.76 -0.66
N ALA A 101 16.44 22.99 -1.17
CA ALA A 101 16.43 21.54 -0.96
C ALA A 101 17.59 20.88 -1.73
N PRO A 102 18.34 19.96 -1.10
CA PRO A 102 19.37 19.18 -1.79
C PRO A 102 18.78 18.45 -2.99
N ALA A 103 19.60 18.22 -4.02
CA ALA A 103 19.20 17.50 -5.22
C ALA A 103 18.58 16.13 -4.83
N PRO A 104 17.46 15.74 -5.46
CA PRO A 104 16.83 14.46 -5.16
C PRO A 104 17.78 13.31 -5.54
N PRO A 105 17.83 12.22 -4.75
CA PRO A 105 18.76 11.12 -4.99
C PRO A 105 18.35 10.33 -6.24
N LEU A 106 19.33 9.75 -6.93
CA LEU A 106 19.05 8.76 -7.98
C LEU A 106 18.18 7.65 -7.38
N THR A 107 17.01 7.43 -7.97
CA THR A 107 16.04 6.47 -7.46
C THR A 107 15.78 5.35 -8.46
N SER A 108 15.91 4.09 -8.03
CA SER A 108 15.50 2.93 -8.83
C SER A 108 14.07 2.53 -8.44
N VAL A 109 13.12 2.61 -9.38
CA VAL A 109 11.75 2.12 -9.19
C VAL A 109 11.68 0.65 -9.59
N VAL A 110 11.27 -0.22 -8.67
CA VAL A 110 11.10 -1.66 -8.88
C VAL A 110 9.61 -1.98 -8.95
N VAL A 111 9.19 -2.60 -10.06
CA VAL A 111 7.84 -3.14 -10.25
C VAL A 111 7.94 -4.65 -10.45
N ALA A 112 7.50 -5.41 -9.45
CA ALA A 112 7.41 -6.86 -9.57
C ALA A 112 6.09 -7.24 -10.25
N THR A 113 6.15 -8.13 -11.23
CA THR A 113 4.98 -8.54 -12.00
C THR A 113 5.03 -10.01 -12.36
N ARG A 114 3.86 -10.58 -12.64
CA ARG A 114 3.70 -11.96 -13.09
C ARG A 114 2.39 -12.11 -13.86
N GLU A 115 2.47 -12.41 -15.15
CA GLU A 115 1.32 -12.69 -16.04
C GLU A 115 0.23 -11.58 -16.00
N ARG A 116 0.64 -10.31 -15.94
CA ARG A 116 -0.25 -9.13 -15.79
C ARG A 116 0.12 -7.97 -16.72
N ALA A 117 0.56 -8.28 -17.94
CA ALA A 117 1.07 -7.30 -18.92
C ALA A 117 0.15 -6.06 -19.10
N GLY A 118 -1.17 -6.25 -19.15
CA GLY A 118 -2.12 -5.14 -19.27
C GLY A 118 -2.20 -4.20 -18.06
N GLN A 119 -1.99 -4.70 -16.84
CA GLN A 119 -1.93 -3.86 -15.64
C GLN A 119 -0.59 -3.14 -15.58
N LEU A 120 0.50 -3.90 -15.81
CA LEU A 120 1.86 -3.38 -15.89
C LEU A 120 1.98 -2.21 -16.87
N ALA A 121 1.37 -2.30 -18.06
CA ALA A 121 1.40 -1.22 -19.03
C ALA A 121 0.85 0.10 -18.47
N ARG A 122 -0.27 0.05 -17.72
CA ARG A 122 -0.84 1.24 -17.07
C ARG A 122 0.07 1.79 -15.98
N ALA A 123 0.64 0.91 -15.16
CA ALA A 123 1.59 1.30 -14.13
C ALA A 123 2.82 2.00 -14.75
N LEU A 124 3.43 1.40 -15.78
CA LEU A 124 4.58 1.96 -16.49
C LEU A 124 4.28 3.29 -17.17
N ASP A 125 3.11 3.44 -17.81
CA ASP A 125 2.70 4.71 -18.41
C ASP A 125 2.65 5.84 -17.35
N SER A 126 2.20 5.54 -16.11
CA SER A 126 2.19 6.51 -15.00
C SER A 126 3.57 6.78 -14.39
N LEU A 127 4.45 5.77 -14.38
CA LEU A 127 5.83 5.90 -13.89
C LEU A 127 6.72 6.68 -14.84
N LEU A 128 6.43 6.66 -16.14
CA LEU A 128 7.13 7.47 -17.13
C LEU A 128 6.70 8.95 -17.10
N ALA A 129 5.56 9.25 -16.48
CA ALA A 129 5.02 10.61 -16.32
C ALA A 129 5.48 11.32 -15.03
N GLN A 130 6.42 10.75 -14.28
CA GLN A 130 6.92 11.32 -13.02
C GLN A 130 7.72 12.61 -13.25
N ASP A 131 7.59 13.57 -12.34
CA ASP A 131 8.37 14.83 -12.35
C ASP A 131 9.76 14.70 -11.72
N HIS A 132 10.19 13.48 -11.38
CA HIS A 132 11.49 13.20 -10.78
C HIS A 132 12.61 13.27 -11.83
N PRO A 133 13.70 14.04 -11.59
CA PRO A 133 14.69 14.32 -12.63
C PRO A 133 15.62 13.13 -12.93
N ASP A 134 15.92 12.28 -11.95
CA ASP A 134 16.94 11.22 -12.10
C ASP A 134 16.46 9.88 -11.52
N PHE A 135 15.96 9.00 -12.39
CA PHE A 135 15.47 7.69 -11.98
C PHE A 135 15.54 6.65 -13.10
N GLU A 136 15.56 5.39 -12.70
CA GLU A 136 15.41 4.23 -13.58
C GLU A 136 14.20 3.38 -13.17
N ILE A 137 13.63 2.65 -14.12
CA ILE A 137 12.53 1.69 -13.86
C ILE A 137 13.04 0.28 -14.14
N LEU A 138 12.83 -0.62 -13.17
CA LEU A 138 13.15 -2.04 -13.21
C LEU A 138 11.85 -2.84 -13.15
N VAL A 139 11.52 -3.53 -14.23
CA VAL A 139 10.44 -4.52 -14.22
C VAL A 139 11.04 -5.87 -13.88
N VAL A 140 10.64 -6.43 -12.74
CA VAL A 140 11.05 -7.78 -12.31
C VAL A 140 9.93 -8.76 -12.62
N ASP A 141 10.09 -9.52 -13.70
CA ASP A 141 9.15 -10.56 -14.11
C ASP A 141 9.42 -11.86 -13.31
N ASN A 142 8.48 -12.22 -12.43
CA ASN A 142 8.72 -13.21 -11.38
C ASN A 142 8.15 -14.59 -11.71
N ALA A 143 9.06 -15.52 -11.97
CA ALA A 143 8.79 -16.90 -12.40
C ALA A 143 7.79 -16.98 -13.56
N PRO A 144 8.00 -16.22 -14.66
CA PRO A 144 7.05 -16.16 -15.76
C PRO A 144 6.91 -17.51 -16.46
N LEU A 145 5.67 -17.81 -16.84
CA LEU A 145 5.31 -18.98 -17.66
C LEU A 145 5.24 -18.65 -19.16
N THR A 146 5.13 -17.37 -19.51
CA THR A 146 5.02 -16.87 -20.88
C THR A 146 6.06 -15.77 -21.13
N THR A 147 6.16 -15.28 -22.37
CA THR A 147 7.05 -14.17 -22.73
C THR A 147 6.34 -12.82 -22.79
N GLU A 148 5.04 -12.76 -22.49
CA GLU A 148 4.19 -11.59 -22.73
C GLU A 148 4.72 -10.34 -22.01
N THR A 149 5.11 -10.45 -20.75
CA THR A 149 5.70 -9.36 -19.96
C THR A 149 6.99 -8.84 -20.61
N ARG A 150 7.92 -9.75 -20.94
CA ARG A 150 9.18 -9.39 -21.59
C ARG A 150 8.92 -8.67 -22.91
N ASP A 151 8.10 -9.26 -23.76
CA ASP A 151 7.85 -8.75 -25.09
C ASP A 151 7.08 -7.41 -25.04
N LEU A 152 6.27 -7.15 -24.01
CA LEU A 152 5.68 -5.83 -23.73
C LEU A 152 6.77 -4.81 -23.38
N VAL A 153 7.63 -5.13 -22.41
CA VAL A 153 8.68 -4.21 -21.93
C VAL A 153 9.66 -3.89 -23.04
N GLU A 154 10.21 -4.90 -23.73
CA GLU A 154 11.22 -4.70 -24.77
C GLU A 154 10.68 -3.91 -25.96
N ARG A 155 9.42 -4.12 -26.38
CA ARG A 155 8.85 -3.45 -27.57
C ARG A 155 8.29 -2.06 -27.30
N LYS A 156 7.63 -1.83 -26.15
CA LYS A 156 6.96 -0.56 -25.85
C LYS A 156 7.80 0.35 -24.95
N TYR A 157 8.64 -0.21 -24.08
CA TYR A 157 9.25 0.52 -22.96
C TYR A 157 10.78 0.42 -22.87
N GLY A 158 11.43 -0.35 -23.75
CA GLY A 158 12.84 -0.74 -23.62
C GLY A 158 13.85 0.41 -23.58
N GLU A 159 13.49 1.59 -24.07
CA GLU A 159 14.34 2.79 -24.00
C GLU A 159 14.47 3.37 -22.59
N ARG A 160 13.45 3.19 -21.74
CA ARG A 160 13.35 3.81 -20.41
C ARG A 160 13.15 2.81 -19.28
N VAL A 161 12.85 1.56 -19.61
CA VAL A 161 12.52 0.49 -18.65
C VAL A 161 13.44 -0.70 -18.86
N ARG A 162 14.08 -1.14 -17.78
CA ARG A 162 14.95 -2.33 -17.77
C ARG A 162 14.15 -3.56 -17.34
N TYR A 163 14.12 -4.57 -18.20
CA TYR A 163 13.55 -5.88 -17.87
C TYR A 163 14.54 -6.74 -17.09
N VAL A 164 14.08 -7.36 -16.01
CA VAL A 164 14.84 -8.32 -15.20
C VAL A 164 13.98 -9.56 -14.97
N ARG A 165 14.52 -10.72 -15.32
CA ARG A 165 13.85 -12.00 -15.01
C ARG A 165 14.29 -12.53 -13.66
N GLU A 166 13.34 -12.99 -12.86
CA GLU A 166 13.56 -13.82 -11.68
C GLU A 166 12.90 -15.18 -11.89
N THR A 167 13.59 -16.29 -11.63
CA THR A 167 13.06 -17.64 -11.89
C THR A 167 12.44 -18.27 -10.65
N VAL A 168 12.81 -17.83 -9.44
CA VAL A 168 12.29 -18.33 -8.18
C VAL A 168 11.01 -17.55 -7.81
N PRO A 169 9.87 -18.23 -7.61
CA PRO A 169 8.61 -17.56 -7.33
C PRO A 169 8.59 -16.94 -5.93
N GLY A 170 8.01 -15.75 -5.81
CA GLY A 170 7.78 -15.05 -4.56
C GLY A 170 8.05 -13.55 -4.69
N LEU A 171 7.13 -12.72 -4.16
CA LEU A 171 7.24 -11.26 -4.24
C LEU A 171 8.51 -10.74 -3.56
N ALA A 172 8.84 -11.25 -2.38
CA ALA A 172 10.08 -10.89 -1.68
C ALA A 172 11.34 -11.27 -2.47
N VAL A 173 11.30 -12.37 -3.24
CA VAL A 173 12.40 -12.77 -4.13
C VAL A 173 12.52 -11.76 -5.27
N ALA A 174 11.41 -11.41 -5.93
CA ALA A 174 11.38 -10.41 -6.99
C ALA A 174 11.87 -9.04 -6.51
N HIS A 175 11.42 -8.59 -5.33
CA HIS A 175 11.89 -7.36 -4.71
C HIS A 175 13.40 -7.40 -4.45
N ASN A 176 13.92 -8.48 -3.87
CA ASN A 176 15.36 -8.63 -3.65
C ASN A 176 16.14 -8.61 -4.98
N ARG A 177 15.62 -9.26 -6.02
CA ARG A 177 16.21 -9.22 -7.35
C ARG A 177 16.25 -7.80 -7.92
N GLY A 178 15.20 -7.01 -7.68
CA GLY A 178 15.16 -5.59 -7.99
C GLY A 178 16.22 -4.80 -7.22
N VAL A 179 16.36 -5.04 -5.90
CA VAL A 179 17.39 -4.42 -5.06
C VAL A 179 18.80 -4.73 -5.53
N GLU A 180 19.06 -5.95 -6.00
CA GLU A 180 20.36 -6.33 -6.58
C GLU A 180 20.64 -5.56 -7.88
N ALA A 181 19.63 -5.40 -8.74
CA ALA A 181 19.75 -4.73 -10.04
C ALA A 181 19.73 -3.19 -9.98
N ALA A 182 19.27 -2.64 -8.85
CA ALA A 182 19.14 -1.21 -8.58
C ALA A 182 20.49 -0.48 -8.50
N ARG A 183 20.57 0.64 -9.21
CA ARG A 183 21.71 1.56 -9.23
C ARG A 183 21.50 2.78 -8.35
N GLY A 184 20.25 3.09 -8.00
CA GLY A 184 19.89 4.25 -7.20
C GLY A 184 20.32 4.16 -5.74
N GLU A 185 20.59 5.32 -5.16
CA GLU A 185 20.80 5.49 -3.72
C GLU A 185 19.53 5.17 -2.93
N VAL A 186 18.38 5.38 -3.56
CA VAL A 186 17.06 4.99 -3.08
C VAL A 186 16.49 3.93 -4.03
N VAL A 187 15.81 2.93 -3.46
CA VAL A 187 15.01 1.96 -4.20
C VAL A 187 13.56 2.11 -3.78
N ALA A 188 12.70 2.45 -4.73
CA ALA A 188 11.26 2.58 -4.56
C ALA A 188 10.55 1.35 -5.11
N PHE A 189 9.46 0.94 -4.47
CA PHE A 189 8.64 -0.21 -4.84
C PHE A 189 7.20 0.25 -5.04
N THR A 190 6.61 -0.26 -6.10
CA THR A 190 5.18 -0.14 -6.37
C THR A 190 4.70 -1.36 -7.16
N ASP A 191 3.40 -1.62 -7.14
CA ASP A 191 2.83 -2.83 -7.73
C ASP A 191 2.43 -2.62 -9.20
N ASP A 192 2.24 -3.72 -9.94
CA ASP A 192 1.79 -3.67 -11.34
C ASP A 192 0.31 -3.28 -11.51
N ASP A 193 -0.43 -3.18 -10.42
CA ASP A 193 -1.84 -2.81 -10.35
C ASP A 193 -2.07 -1.43 -9.73
N VAL A 194 -1.04 -0.57 -9.72
CA VAL A 194 -1.14 0.84 -9.30
C VAL A 194 -1.02 1.83 -10.47
N VAL A 195 -1.51 3.05 -10.25
CA VAL A 195 -1.24 4.24 -11.05
C VAL A 195 -0.59 5.28 -10.13
N ALA A 196 0.66 5.64 -10.41
CA ALA A 196 1.40 6.61 -9.61
C ALA A 196 0.93 8.04 -9.92
N ASP A 197 0.75 8.87 -8.88
CA ASP A 197 0.55 10.31 -9.05
C ASP A 197 1.79 10.93 -9.73
N PRO A 198 1.67 11.95 -10.60
CA PRO A 198 2.82 12.55 -11.28
C PRO A 198 3.95 13.04 -10.36
N ARG A 199 3.63 13.37 -9.10
CA ARG A 199 4.62 13.80 -8.09
C ARG A 199 5.06 12.67 -7.16
N TRP A 200 4.57 11.45 -7.35
CA TRP A 200 4.75 10.33 -6.43
C TRP A 200 6.22 10.10 -6.08
N LEU A 201 7.08 9.95 -7.09
CA LEU A 201 8.48 9.58 -6.88
C LEU A 201 9.25 10.71 -6.20
N THR A 202 9.01 11.97 -6.60
CA THR A 202 9.59 13.16 -5.99
C THR A 202 9.21 13.29 -4.52
N GLU A 203 7.92 13.15 -4.18
CA GLU A 203 7.48 13.25 -2.79
C GLU A 203 7.96 12.05 -1.95
N LEU A 204 8.05 10.84 -2.54
CA LEU A 204 8.51 9.64 -1.84
C LEU A 204 10.03 9.65 -1.58
N SER A 205 10.83 10.19 -2.51
CA SER A 205 12.29 10.20 -2.42
C SER A 205 12.84 11.41 -1.64
N ALA A 206 12.15 12.55 -1.65
CA ALA A 206 12.59 13.78 -1.00
C ALA A 206 13.02 13.62 0.49
N PRO A 207 12.34 12.81 1.33
CA PRO A 207 12.76 12.61 2.71
C PRO A 207 14.17 12.04 2.88
N PHE A 208 14.69 11.26 1.91
CA PHE A 208 16.02 10.66 2.01
C PHE A 208 17.16 11.67 1.85
N ALA A 209 16.93 12.73 1.07
CA ALA A 209 17.89 13.82 0.90
C ALA A 209 17.93 14.73 2.14
N ALA A 210 16.78 14.91 2.79
CA ALA A 210 16.65 15.73 4.00
C ALA A 210 17.17 15.03 5.27
N ASP A 211 17.16 13.70 5.31
CA ASP A 211 17.48 12.93 6.51
C ASP A 211 18.45 11.76 6.25
N PRO A 212 19.76 11.92 6.55
CA PRO A 212 20.75 10.85 6.50
C PRO A 212 20.46 9.66 7.44
N GLY A 213 19.61 9.81 8.45
CA GLY A 213 19.17 8.72 9.35
C GLY A 213 17.97 7.92 8.81
N LEU A 214 17.31 8.38 7.75
CA LEU A 214 16.11 7.74 7.20
C LEU A 214 16.44 6.46 6.43
N GLY A 215 15.90 5.33 6.88
CA GLY A 215 16.06 4.05 6.19
C GLY A 215 14.91 3.70 5.26
N CYS A 216 13.71 4.21 5.53
CA CYS A 216 12.50 3.86 4.80
C CYS A 216 11.52 5.04 4.69
N ALA A 217 10.84 5.16 3.56
CA ALA A 217 9.69 6.03 3.36
C ALA A 217 8.51 5.22 2.82
N THR A 218 7.29 5.64 3.12
CA THR A 218 6.04 5.05 2.63
C THR A 218 5.08 6.16 2.23
N GLY A 219 4.05 5.83 1.45
CA GLY A 219 3.12 6.84 0.95
C GLY A 219 1.65 6.47 1.05
N LEU A 220 0.80 7.41 0.61
CA LEU A 220 -0.65 7.28 0.57
C LEU A 220 -1.07 6.34 -0.56
N ILE A 221 -2.03 5.47 -0.28
CA ILE A 221 -2.62 4.55 -1.26
C ILE A 221 -4.13 4.74 -1.20
N LEU A 222 -4.72 5.12 -2.34
CA LEU A 222 -6.16 5.33 -2.52
C LEU A 222 -6.73 4.37 -3.56
N PRO A 223 -8.05 4.08 -3.54
CA PRO A 223 -8.67 3.22 -4.54
C PRO A 223 -8.71 3.87 -5.92
N ALA A 224 -8.17 3.21 -6.95
CA ALA A 224 -8.32 3.66 -8.34
C ALA A 224 -9.74 3.42 -8.89
N ARG A 225 -10.48 2.48 -8.28
CA ARG A 225 -11.81 2.04 -8.73
C ARG A 225 -12.60 1.42 -7.59
N LEU A 226 -13.90 1.70 -7.55
CA LEU A 226 -14.86 1.14 -6.59
C LEU A 226 -16.14 0.64 -7.29
N SER A 227 -15.97 -0.18 -8.33
CA SER A 227 -17.08 -0.65 -9.17
C SER A 227 -17.78 -1.91 -8.64
N THR A 228 -17.19 -2.60 -7.67
CA THR A 228 -17.71 -3.87 -7.15
C THR A 228 -17.92 -3.81 -5.63
N PRO A 229 -18.84 -4.62 -5.08
CA PRO A 229 -19.02 -4.76 -3.64
C PRO A 229 -17.73 -5.08 -2.88
N ALA A 230 -16.85 -5.90 -3.46
CA ALA A 230 -15.60 -6.32 -2.82
C ALA A 230 -14.64 -5.13 -2.62
N GLN A 231 -14.54 -4.26 -3.63
CA GLN A 231 -13.69 -3.07 -3.60
C GLN A 231 -14.22 -2.04 -2.60
N VAL A 232 -15.54 -1.76 -2.65
CA VAL A 232 -16.20 -0.83 -1.72
C VAL A 232 -16.06 -1.30 -0.27
N LEU A 233 -16.22 -2.61 -0.01
CA LEU A 233 -16.07 -3.17 1.34
C LEU A 233 -14.65 -3.07 1.88
N LEU A 234 -13.64 -3.33 1.04
CA LEU A 234 -12.24 -3.21 1.44
C LEU A 234 -11.93 -1.78 1.88
N GLU A 235 -12.34 -0.80 1.07
CA GLU A 235 -12.17 0.61 1.40
C GLU A 235 -12.95 0.99 2.66
N SER A 236 -14.18 0.52 2.80
CA SER A 236 -15.01 0.77 3.99
C SER A 236 -14.39 0.28 5.30
N HIS A 237 -13.40 -0.62 5.23
CA HIS A 237 -12.67 -1.12 6.38
C HIS A 237 -11.26 -0.55 6.55
N GLY A 238 -11.04 0.64 5.99
CA GLY A 238 -9.82 1.42 6.16
C GLY A 238 -8.85 1.33 4.99
N GLY A 239 -9.15 0.51 3.96
CA GLY A 239 -8.33 0.41 2.75
C GLY A 239 -6.84 0.28 3.03
N PHE A 240 -6.02 1.00 2.26
CA PHE A 240 -4.57 1.07 2.48
C PHE A 240 -4.08 2.40 3.06
N ALA A 241 -4.87 3.47 3.02
CA ALA A 241 -4.47 4.79 3.49
C ALA A 241 -4.14 4.81 5.00
N LYS A 242 -3.20 5.69 5.40
CA LYS A 242 -2.82 5.94 6.81
C LYS A 242 -3.15 7.38 7.25
N GLY A 243 -4.06 8.04 6.52
CA GLY A 243 -4.44 9.44 6.71
C GLY A 243 -3.58 10.41 5.90
N PHE A 244 -3.86 11.71 6.05
CA PHE A 244 -3.25 12.80 5.29
C PHE A 244 -2.21 13.59 6.08
N ALA A 245 -2.00 13.23 7.36
CA ALA A 245 -0.96 13.80 8.19
C ALA A 245 0.36 13.02 7.99
N PRO A 246 1.48 13.70 7.73
CA PRO A 246 2.74 13.04 7.55
C PRO A 246 3.25 12.59 8.94
N ARG A 247 3.79 11.36 9.07
CA ARG A 247 4.34 10.84 10.33
C ARG A 247 5.77 10.29 10.23
N THR A 248 6.60 10.51 11.24
CA THR A 248 7.94 9.88 11.37
C THR A 248 7.92 8.88 12.53
N TYR A 249 8.54 7.73 12.32
CA TYR A 249 8.73 6.68 13.31
C TYR A 249 10.22 6.57 13.60
N ASP A 250 10.63 6.97 14.80
CA ASP A 250 12.02 6.90 15.26
C ASP A 250 12.15 5.78 16.32
N PRO A 251 12.99 4.76 16.11
CA PRO A 251 13.22 3.73 17.12
C PRO A 251 13.89 4.28 18.40
N GLY A 252 14.57 5.43 18.34
CA GLY A 252 15.13 6.13 19.48
C GLY A 252 14.10 6.95 20.28
N ASP A 253 12.98 7.30 19.66
CA ASP A 253 11.83 7.98 20.29
C ASP A 253 10.50 7.32 19.87
N PRO A 254 10.18 6.12 20.39
CA PRO A 254 8.99 5.39 19.97
C PRO A 254 7.69 6.13 20.29
N PRO A 255 6.74 6.20 19.33
CA PRO A 255 5.50 6.93 19.52
C PRO A 255 4.63 6.37 20.68
N ALA A 256 4.18 7.27 21.56
CA ALA A 256 3.40 6.90 22.75
C ALA A 256 2.02 6.29 22.41
N ASP A 257 1.42 6.66 21.29
CA ASP A 257 0.15 6.13 20.77
C ASP A 257 0.30 4.78 20.03
N GLU A 258 1.51 4.22 19.98
CA GLU A 258 1.84 2.94 19.33
C GLU A 258 2.42 1.93 20.34
N PRO A 259 1.62 1.40 21.28
CA PRO A 259 2.10 0.54 22.36
C PRO A 259 2.71 -0.79 21.89
N LEU A 260 2.50 -1.15 20.62
CA LEU A 260 3.01 -2.36 19.99
C LEU A 260 4.22 -2.09 19.07
N PHE A 261 4.71 -0.85 19.00
CA PHE A 261 5.86 -0.49 18.18
C PHE A 261 7.08 -1.39 18.48
N PRO A 262 7.82 -1.88 17.46
CA PRO A 262 7.59 -1.71 16.01
C PRO A 262 6.73 -2.82 15.37
N PHE A 263 6.08 -3.70 16.14
CA PHE A 263 5.40 -4.91 15.67
C PHE A 263 3.98 -4.68 15.10
N THR A 264 3.59 -3.43 14.87
CA THR A 264 2.34 -3.03 14.18
C THR A 264 2.64 -2.42 12.81
N ALA A 265 3.54 -3.05 12.06
CA ALA A 265 4.14 -2.50 10.85
C ALA A 265 3.14 -2.09 9.74
N GLY A 266 1.95 -2.69 9.70
CA GLY A 266 0.90 -2.31 8.75
C GLY A 266 0.34 -0.89 8.96
N ARG A 267 0.74 -0.21 10.04
CA ARG A 267 0.43 1.19 10.31
C ARG A 267 1.43 2.15 9.66
N PHE A 268 2.61 1.65 9.31
CA PHE A 268 3.70 2.46 8.76
C PHE A 268 3.52 2.67 7.26
N GLY A 269 2.88 1.75 6.55
CA GLY A 269 2.64 1.81 5.11
C GLY A 269 2.31 0.44 4.53
N SER A 270 2.52 0.28 3.22
CA SER A 270 2.31 -0.99 2.49
C SER A 270 3.26 -1.11 1.30
N GLY A 271 3.52 -2.34 0.87
CA GLY A 271 4.39 -2.69 -0.24
C GLY A 271 4.12 -1.98 -1.57
N ALA A 272 2.86 -1.62 -1.83
CA ALA A 272 2.46 -0.90 -3.05
C ALA A 272 3.00 0.54 -3.12
N ASN A 273 3.47 1.10 -2.01
CA ASN A 273 3.98 2.47 -1.95
C ASN A 273 5.03 2.62 -0.84
N MET A 274 6.24 2.17 -1.13
CA MET A 274 7.36 2.22 -0.20
C MET A 274 8.68 2.51 -0.93
N ALA A 275 9.62 3.12 -0.23
CA ALA A 275 10.99 3.29 -0.67
C ALA A 275 11.95 3.05 0.48
N PHE A 276 13.18 2.68 0.15
CA PHE A 276 14.25 2.43 1.10
C PHE A 276 15.53 3.07 0.62
N ARG A 277 16.37 3.52 1.54
CA ARG A 277 17.76 3.76 1.20
C ARG A 277 18.38 2.42 0.81
N THR A 278 18.91 2.32 -0.40
CA THR A 278 19.38 1.06 -0.99
C THR A 278 20.44 0.40 -0.12
N SER A 279 21.38 1.19 0.42
CA SER A 279 22.43 0.69 1.33
C SER A 279 21.86 0.12 2.64
N VAL A 280 20.80 0.73 3.19
CA VAL A 280 20.14 0.26 4.41
C VAL A 280 19.38 -1.04 4.15
N LEU A 281 18.61 -1.11 3.06
CA LEU A 281 17.87 -2.33 2.72
C LEU A 281 18.82 -3.51 2.44
N ARG A 282 19.94 -3.27 1.75
CA ARG A 282 21.01 -4.27 1.58
C ARG A 282 21.65 -4.65 2.92
N GLY A 283 21.91 -3.68 3.79
CA GLY A 283 22.51 -3.89 5.12
C GLY A 283 21.64 -4.69 6.09
N VAL A 284 20.30 -4.60 5.98
CA VAL A 284 19.39 -5.47 6.76
C VAL A 284 19.27 -6.89 6.18
N GLY A 285 19.79 -7.13 4.98
CA GLY A 285 19.72 -8.40 4.25
C GLY A 285 18.52 -8.53 3.30
N GLY A 286 17.94 -7.40 2.87
CA GLY A 286 16.75 -7.37 2.01
C GLY A 286 15.48 -7.85 2.70
N PHE A 287 14.50 -8.27 1.90
CA PHE A 287 13.26 -8.91 2.34
C PHE A 287 13.50 -10.40 2.61
N ASP A 288 12.73 -11.03 3.52
CA ASP A 288 12.84 -12.49 3.72
C ASP A 288 12.19 -13.23 2.55
N PRO A 289 12.92 -14.05 1.78
CA PRO A 289 12.36 -14.75 0.61
C PRO A 289 11.19 -15.71 0.93
N ALA A 290 11.01 -16.08 2.20
CA ALA A 290 9.91 -16.95 2.63
C ALA A 290 8.65 -16.21 3.09
N THR A 291 8.62 -14.88 3.02
CA THR A 291 7.42 -14.07 3.20
C THR A 291 6.90 -13.58 1.85
N GLY A 292 5.79 -12.84 1.86
CA GLY A 292 5.25 -12.20 0.67
C GLY A 292 4.32 -13.08 -0.19
N VAL A 293 3.64 -12.42 -1.13
CA VAL A 293 2.70 -13.06 -2.06
C VAL A 293 3.47 -14.02 -2.98
N GLY A 294 2.82 -15.11 -3.41
CA GLY A 294 3.45 -16.18 -4.20
C GLY A 294 4.10 -17.28 -3.36
N THR A 295 4.30 -17.06 -2.05
CA THR A 295 4.76 -18.08 -1.11
C THR A 295 3.61 -18.70 -0.30
N LEU A 296 3.90 -19.73 0.50
CA LEU A 296 2.92 -20.28 1.45
C LEU A 296 2.69 -19.34 2.66
N ALA A 297 3.52 -18.32 2.87
CA ALA A 297 3.31 -17.30 3.90
C ALA A 297 2.24 -16.25 3.51
N ARG A 298 1.90 -16.14 2.23
CA ARG A 298 0.80 -15.32 1.67
C ARG A 298 0.95 -13.79 1.76
N GLY A 299 1.96 -13.25 2.43
CA GLY A 299 2.19 -11.80 2.54
C GLY A 299 3.23 -11.43 3.60
N GLY A 300 3.34 -10.13 3.88
CA GLY A 300 4.11 -9.57 5.01
C GLY A 300 5.60 -9.35 4.74
N ASP A 301 6.05 -9.37 3.49
CA ASP A 301 7.41 -9.00 3.12
C ASP A 301 7.71 -7.51 3.34
N ASP A 302 6.79 -6.62 2.95
CA ASP A 302 6.83 -5.19 3.28
C ASP A 302 6.95 -4.94 4.78
N LEU A 303 6.08 -5.58 5.58
CA LEU A 303 6.06 -5.48 7.04
C LEU A 303 7.38 -5.95 7.66
N TYR A 304 7.93 -7.04 7.12
CA TYR A 304 9.26 -7.52 7.50
C TYR A 304 10.33 -6.44 7.23
N GLY A 305 10.34 -5.86 6.03
CA GLY A 305 11.27 -4.80 5.64
C GLY A 305 11.23 -3.62 6.61
N PHE A 306 10.02 -3.10 6.90
CA PHE A 306 9.85 -1.96 7.82
C PHE A 306 10.41 -2.26 9.22
N VAL A 307 10.06 -3.40 9.81
CA VAL A 307 10.55 -3.77 11.15
C VAL A 307 12.05 -3.99 11.16
N ARG A 308 12.62 -4.57 10.10
CA ARG A 308 14.07 -4.82 10.02
C ARG A 308 14.88 -3.53 9.95
N VAL A 309 14.40 -2.52 9.22
CA VAL A 309 15.01 -1.20 9.16
C VAL A 309 14.93 -0.49 10.52
N LEU A 310 13.75 -0.44 11.13
CA LEU A 310 13.55 0.15 12.46
C LEU A 310 14.40 -0.55 13.54
N ALA A 311 14.49 -1.88 13.49
CA ALA A 311 15.28 -2.69 14.43
C ALA A 311 16.80 -2.53 14.27
N GLN A 312 17.27 -1.86 13.22
CA GLN A 312 18.67 -1.45 13.05
C GLN A 312 18.90 0.03 13.43
N GLY A 313 17.90 0.72 14.00
CA GLY A 313 18.04 2.09 14.48
C GLY A 313 17.75 3.16 13.41
N HIS A 314 17.31 2.77 12.22
CA HIS A 314 16.93 3.72 11.18
C HIS A 314 15.51 4.24 11.37
N ARG A 315 15.24 5.46 10.90
CA ARG A 315 13.91 6.05 10.89
C ARG A 315 13.06 5.57 9.72
N LEU A 316 11.73 5.64 9.88
CA LEU A 316 10.74 5.46 8.82
C LEU A 316 9.84 6.69 8.71
N ARG A 317 9.55 7.15 7.48
CA ARG A 317 8.68 8.30 7.20
C ARG A 317 7.45 7.90 6.39
N TYR A 318 6.25 8.14 6.91
CA TYR A 318 5.02 8.15 6.11
C TYR A 318 4.79 9.53 5.48
N THR A 319 4.74 9.57 4.16
CA THR A 319 4.59 10.77 3.32
C THR A 319 3.28 10.70 2.52
N PRO A 320 2.18 11.27 3.03
CA PRO A 320 0.87 11.19 2.36
C PRO A 320 0.80 11.95 1.03
N ARG A 321 1.79 12.81 0.74
CA ARG A 321 1.95 13.47 -0.57
C ARG A 321 2.46 12.52 -1.66
N ALA A 322 3.15 11.44 -1.29
CA ALA A 322 3.52 10.38 -2.21
C ALA A 322 2.31 9.48 -2.43
N LEU A 323 1.47 9.82 -3.39
CA LEU A 323 0.20 9.12 -3.66
C LEU A 323 0.33 8.09 -4.78
N VAL A 324 -0.26 6.92 -4.57
CA VAL A 324 -0.60 5.98 -5.66
C VAL A 324 -2.08 5.60 -5.60
N TRP A 325 -2.65 5.31 -6.76
CA TRP A 325 -4.00 4.79 -6.91
C TRP A 325 -3.92 3.28 -7.16
N HIS A 326 -4.56 2.48 -6.31
CA HIS A 326 -4.46 1.02 -6.35
C HIS A 326 -5.73 0.38 -6.93
N HIS A 327 -5.57 -0.52 -7.89
CA HIS A 327 -6.65 -1.33 -8.44
C HIS A 327 -6.92 -2.54 -7.54
N HIS A 328 -7.91 -2.39 -6.66
CA HIS A 328 -8.38 -3.47 -5.81
C HIS A 328 -8.90 -4.66 -6.61
N ARG A 329 -8.82 -5.84 -5.99
CA ARG A 329 -9.37 -7.07 -6.56
C ARG A 329 -10.89 -6.98 -6.66
N ASP A 330 -11.45 -7.53 -7.75
CA ASP A 330 -12.84 -7.31 -8.13
C ASP A 330 -13.84 -8.25 -7.44
N THR A 331 -13.43 -9.47 -7.09
CA THR A 331 -14.39 -10.51 -6.71
C THR A 331 -14.49 -10.73 -5.21
N TRP A 332 -15.64 -11.19 -4.75
CA TRP A 332 -15.80 -11.63 -3.35
C TRP A 332 -14.81 -12.72 -2.95
N ARG A 333 -14.51 -13.65 -3.88
CA ARG A 333 -13.55 -14.73 -3.64
C ARG A 333 -12.14 -14.16 -3.43
N ASP A 334 -11.79 -13.12 -4.18
CA ASP A 334 -10.53 -12.43 -4.00
C ASP A 334 -10.44 -11.73 -2.64
N LEU A 335 -11.53 -11.10 -2.20
CA LEU A 335 -11.62 -10.50 -0.88
C LEU A 335 -11.50 -11.55 0.24
N GLU A 336 -12.11 -12.73 0.08
CA GLU A 336 -11.92 -13.85 1.02
C GLU A 336 -10.46 -14.32 1.07
N ASN A 337 -9.81 -14.45 -0.09
CA ASN A 337 -8.40 -14.81 -0.19
C ASN A 337 -7.51 -13.75 0.46
N GLN A 338 -7.81 -12.46 0.24
CA GLN A 338 -7.09 -11.33 0.81
C GLN A 338 -7.25 -11.28 2.33
N ALA A 339 -8.47 -11.44 2.87
CA ALA A 339 -8.70 -11.48 4.31
C ALA A 339 -7.92 -12.61 4.99
N TYR A 340 -7.93 -13.82 4.41
CA TYR A 340 -7.10 -14.93 4.89
C TYR A 340 -5.60 -14.60 4.77
N GLY A 341 -5.18 -14.05 3.64
CA GLY A 341 -3.80 -13.66 3.35
C GLY A 341 -3.25 -12.61 4.32
N TYR A 342 -4.02 -11.58 4.67
CA TYR A 342 -3.65 -10.59 5.68
C TYR A 342 -3.42 -11.21 7.04
N GLY A 343 -4.28 -12.14 7.45
CA GLY A 343 -4.08 -12.89 8.69
C GLY A 343 -2.79 -13.72 8.66
N ALA A 344 -2.60 -14.50 7.60
CA ALA A 344 -1.43 -15.36 7.44
C ALA A 344 -0.12 -14.57 7.34
N GLY A 345 -0.11 -13.50 6.53
CA GLY A 345 1.03 -12.60 6.36
C GLY A 345 1.42 -11.92 7.68
N LEU A 346 0.44 -11.45 8.47
CA LEU A 346 0.69 -10.79 9.76
C LEU A 346 1.52 -11.69 10.70
N THR A 347 1.12 -12.94 10.90
CA THR A 347 1.85 -13.82 11.83
C THR A 347 3.06 -14.49 11.18
N ALA A 348 3.07 -14.66 9.85
CA ALA A 348 4.24 -15.12 9.11
C ALA A 348 5.40 -14.12 9.20
N TYR A 349 5.17 -12.81 9.01
CA TYR A 349 6.26 -11.83 9.11
C TYR A 349 6.77 -11.70 10.55
N LEU A 350 5.89 -11.73 11.56
CA LEU A 350 6.32 -11.73 12.96
C LEU A 350 7.21 -12.94 13.26
N THR A 351 6.81 -14.12 12.76
CA THR A 351 7.63 -15.34 12.86
C THR A 351 8.98 -15.16 12.14
N ALA A 352 8.98 -14.55 10.95
CA ALA A 352 10.20 -14.28 10.19
C ALA A 352 11.14 -13.31 10.92
N VAL A 353 10.61 -12.21 11.47
CA VAL A 353 11.36 -11.23 12.26
C VAL A 353 12.03 -11.91 13.45
N LEU A 354 11.28 -12.70 14.24
CA LEU A 354 11.82 -13.38 15.42
C LEU A 354 12.83 -14.48 15.05
N ALA A 355 12.58 -15.23 13.97
CA ALA A 355 13.50 -16.26 13.49
C ALA A 355 14.83 -15.68 12.98
N ARG A 356 14.80 -14.47 12.39
CA ARG A 356 15.99 -13.82 11.83
C ARG A 356 16.70 -12.88 12.80
N ARG A 357 15.99 -12.39 13.82
CA ARG A 357 16.51 -11.51 14.87
C ARG A 357 15.95 -11.94 16.24
N PRO A 358 16.44 -13.06 16.81
CA PRO A 358 15.98 -13.55 18.12
C PRO A 358 16.14 -12.54 19.26
N ALA A 359 17.06 -11.58 19.14
CA ALA A 359 17.23 -10.48 20.10
C ALA A 359 15.96 -9.61 20.29
N LEU A 360 15.01 -9.64 19.36
CA LEU A 360 13.72 -8.93 19.48
C LEU A 360 12.68 -9.69 20.33
N LEU A 361 12.95 -10.94 20.71
CA LEU A 361 12.00 -11.79 21.43
C LEU A 361 11.57 -11.21 22.79
N PRO A 362 12.46 -10.68 23.66
CA PRO A 362 12.03 -10.09 24.92
C PRO A 362 11.08 -8.91 24.72
N ALA A 363 11.40 -8.00 23.78
CA ALA A 363 10.57 -6.86 23.45
C ALA A 363 9.20 -7.27 22.89
N PHE A 364 9.16 -8.34 22.09
CA PHE A 364 7.93 -8.93 21.56
C PHE A 364 7.07 -9.55 22.68
N LEU A 365 7.66 -10.38 23.54
CA LEU A 365 6.96 -11.04 24.64
C LEU A 365 6.36 -10.03 25.64
N ALA A 366 7.09 -8.96 25.95
CA ALA A 366 6.59 -7.86 26.79
C ALA A 366 5.32 -7.18 26.23
N ARG A 367 5.11 -7.25 24.92
CA ARG A 367 3.96 -6.65 24.21
C ARG A 367 2.87 -7.67 23.89
N LEU A 368 3.12 -8.97 24.07
CA LEU A 368 2.22 -10.04 23.65
C LEU A 368 0.80 -9.92 24.23
N PRO A 369 0.57 -9.58 25.52
CA PRO A 369 -0.79 -9.41 26.05
C PRO A 369 -1.58 -8.32 25.31
N ARG A 370 -0.95 -7.15 25.10
CA ARG A 370 -1.53 -6.04 24.32
C ARG A 370 -1.69 -6.43 22.85
N GLY A 371 -0.77 -7.22 22.31
CA GLY A 371 -0.82 -7.74 20.94
C GLY A 371 -2.01 -8.68 20.71
N LEU A 372 -2.31 -9.56 21.66
CA LEU A 372 -3.49 -10.43 21.61
C LEU A 372 -4.80 -9.63 21.71
N ALA A 373 -4.84 -8.60 22.56
CA ALA A 373 -5.98 -7.69 22.62
C ALA A 373 -6.17 -6.93 21.30
N TYR A 374 -5.08 -6.43 20.70
CA TYR A 374 -5.10 -5.77 19.41
C TYR A 374 -5.57 -6.71 18.29
N ALA A 375 -5.07 -7.95 18.21
CA ALA A 375 -5.50 -8.93 17.21
C ALA A 375 -6.99 -9.29 17.33
N ARG A 376 -7.52 -9.33 18.57
CA ARG A 376 -8.97 -9.48 18.80
C ARG A 376 -9.74 -8.26 18.29
N ALA A 377 -9.28 -7.05 18.59
CA ALA A 377 -9.92 -5.81 18.13
C ALA A 377 -9.87 -5.62 16.61
N LEU A 378 -8.77 -6.05 15.97
CA LEU A 378 -8.59 -6.01 14.51
C LEU A 378 -9.58 -6.92 13.78
N THR A 379 -9.93 -8.06 14.40
CA THR A 379 -10.83 -9.06 13.81
C THR A 379 -12.23 -9.04 14.41
N ALA A 380 -12.52 -8.12 15.33
CA ALA A 380 -13.86 -7.92 15.85
C ALA A 380 -14.78 -7.46 14.72
N ALA A 381 -16.02 -7.95 14.70
CA ALA A 381 -17.02 -7.37 13.81
C ALA A 381 -17.28 -5.95 14.29
N ARG A 382 -16.93 -4.95 13.48
CA ARG A 382 -17.25 -3.55 13.77
C ARG A 382 -18.58 -3.24 13.12
N GLU A 383 -19.53 -2.77 13.92
CA GLU A 383 -20.74 -2.12 13.40
C GLU A 383 -20.34 -0.82 12.71
N ALA A 384 -21.17 -0.33 11.78
CA ALA A 384 -20.85 0.80 10.91
C ALA A 384 -20.78 2.16 11.63
N GLU A 385 -20.76 2.21 12.96
CA GLU A 385 -20.86 3.46 13.72
C GLU A 385 -19.53 3.92 14.35
N GLY A 386 -19.21 5.20 14.08
CA GLY A 386 -18.45 6.16 14.89
C GLY A 386 -17.36 5.63 15.81
N GLY A 387 -16.09 5.79 15.40
CA GLY A 387 -14.95 5.60 16.31
C GLY A 387 -13.60 5.54 15.60
N GLY A 388 -12.90 6.67 15.54
CA GLY A 388 -11.60 6.81 14.90
C GLY A 388 -10.56 5.78 15.39
N THR A 389 -9.94 5.09 14.43
CA THR A 389 -8.62 4.45 14.54
C THR A 389 -8.04 4.36 13.11
N PRO A 390 -6.70 4.35 12.97
CA PRO A 390 -5.98 5.12 11.94
C PRO A 390 -6.09 4.64 10.51
N GLY A 391 -6.09 5.62 9.59
CA GLY A 391 -6.44 5.49 8.19
C GLY A 391 -7.67 6.33 7.82
N GLU A 392 -7.76 7.57 8.33
CA GLU A 392 -8.88 8.48 8.06
C GLU A 392 -9.06 8.71 6.56
N HIS A 393 -10.06 8.06 5.98
CA HIS A 393 -10.71 8.42 4.73
C HIS A 393 -12.20 8.08 4.84
N ALA A 394 -13.02 8.83 4.10
CA ALA A 394 -14.46 9.00 4.33
C ALA A 394 -15.35 7.78 3.98
N THR A 395 -14.80 6.56 3.95
CA THR A 395 -15.47 5.39 3.34
C THR A 395 -16.16 4.45 4.32
N ARG A 396 -16.23 4.75 5.62
CA ARG A 396 -16.86 3.85 6.63
C ARG A 396 -18.39 3.74 6.48
N SER A 397 -18.86 3.11 5.40
CA SER A 397 -20.27 3.00 5.06
C SER A 397 -20.86 1.60 5.32
N HIS A 398 -20.02 0.57 5.45
CA HIS A 398 -20.48 -0.82 5.56
C HIS A 398 -19.80 -1.63 6.68
N PRO A 399 -20.55 -2.49 7.40
CA PRO A 399 -19.98 -3.35 8.44
C PRO A 399 -19.11 -4.44 7.81
N TRP A 400 -18.05 -4.86 8.51
CA TRP A 400 -17.20 -5.93 8.00
C TRP A 400 -17.85 -7.31 8.15
N PRO A 401 -17.89 -8.13 7.09
CA PRO A 401 -18.46 -9.46 7.17
C PRO A 401 -17.74 -10.33 8.21
N GLY A 402 -18.50 -10.92 9.13
CA GLY A 402 -17.96 -11.81 10.16
C GLY A 402 -17.23 -13.03 9.56
N ARG A 403 -17.60 -13.44 8.34
CA ARG A 403 -16.87 -14.45 7.57
C ARG A 403 -15.44 -14.04 7.24
N LEU A 404 -15.21 -12.80 6.82
CA LEU A 404 -13.87 -12.28 6.53
C LEU A 404 -13.05 -12.20 7.82
N SER A 405 -13.63 -11.74 8.93
CA SER A 405 -12.98 -11.81 10.25
C SER A 405 -12.54 -13.23 10.65
N ARG A 406 -13.41 -14.22 10.43
CA ARG A 406 -13.09 -15.64 10.72
C ARG A 406 -11.98 -16.17 9.82
N LEU A 407 -11.98 -15.80 8.54
CA LEU A 407 -10.91 -16.16 7.60
C LEU A 407 -9.58 -15.54 8.01
N GLN A 408 -9.58 -14.27 8.37
CA GLN A 408 -8.38 -13.58 8.84
C GLN A 408 -7.81 -14.23 10.11
N ARG A 409 -8.64 -14.56 11.10
CA ARG A 409 -8.18 -15.31 12.30
C ARG A 409 -7.59 -16.68 11.95
N ARG A 410 -8.21 -17.41 11.01
CA ARG A 410 -7.65 -18.69 10.52
C ARG A 410 -6.31 -18.49 9.81
N GLY A 411 -6.16 -17.40 9.07
CA GLY A 411 -4.89 -16.98 8.48
C GLY A 411 -3.84 -16.76 9.57
N MET A 412 -4.17 -16.00 10.62
CA MET A 412 -3.24 -15.72 11.72
C MET A 412 -2.72 -16.99 12.39
N LEU A 413 -3.57 -18.00 12.59
CA LEU A 413 -3.13 -19.31 13.12
C LEU A 413 -2.20 -20.06 12.16
N TYR A 414 -2.40 -19.88 10.85
CA TYR A 414 -1.63 -20.57 9.82
C TYR A 414 -0.28 -19.91 9.52
N GLY A 415 -0.15 -18.59 9.65
CA GLY A 415 1.03 -17.83 9.22
C GLY A 415 2.38 -18.42 9.62
N PRO A 416 2.63 -18.82 10.89
CA PRO A 416 3.89 -19.44 11.30
C PRO A 416 4.20 -20.74 10.55
N VAL A 417 3.18 -21.57 10.31
CA VAL A 417 3.29 -22.80 9.52
C VAL A 417 3.56 -22.47 8.05
N GLY A 418 2.85 -21.48 7.49
CA GLY A 418 3.06 -20.99 6.13
C GLY A 418 4.50 -20.51 5.90
N TYR A 419 5.05 -19.74 6.84
CA TYR A 419 6.45 -19.31 6.82
C TYR A 419 7.42 -20.49 6.89
N ALA A 420 7.25 -21.42 7.85
CA ALA A 420 8.12 -22.58 7.99
C ALA A 420 8.13 -23.46 6.73
N ARG A 421 6.95 -23.69 6.12
CA ARG A 421 6.85 -24.44 4.86
C ARG A 421 7.48 -23.70 3.69
N SER A 422 7.35 -22.37 3.61
CA SER A 422 8.02 -21.55 2.60
C SER A 422 9.54 -21.63 2.72
N ARG A 423 10.08 -21.51 3.94
CA ARG A 423 11.52 -21.70 4.21
C ARG A 423 12.01 -23.09 3.80
N HIS A 424 11.24 -24.14 4.08
CA HIS A 424 11.58 -25.49 3.67
C HIS A 424 11.58 -25.63 2.15
N ALA A 425 10.56 -25.11 1.46
CA ALA A 425 10.46 -25.16 0.01
C ALA A 425 11.66 -24.49 -0.69
N LEU A 426 12.09 -23.32 -0.21
CA LEU A 426 13.27 -22.61 -0.71
C LEU A 426 14.55 -23.42 -0.54
N ARG A 427 14.79 -23.97 0.66
CA ARG A 427 15.97 -24.83 0.92
C ARG A 427 16.00 -26.06 0.00
N SER A 428 14.84 -26.64 -0.28
CA SER A 428 14.70 -27.80 -1.15
C SER A 428 14.85 -27.45 -2.64
N ALA A 429 14.60 -26.20 -3.03
CA ALA A 429 14.92 -25.69 -4.36
C ALA A 429 16.44 -25.47 -4.52
N ASP A 430 17.08 -24.80 -3.56
CA ASP A 430 18.54 -24.55 -3.55
C ASP A 430 19.38 -25.83 -3.59
N ARG A 431 18.89 -26.92 -2.98
CA ARG A 431 19.56 -28.22 -3.01
C ARG A 431 19.43 -28.96 -4.33
N ARG A 432 18.46 -28.61 -5.16
CA ARG A 432 18.24 -29.24 -6.48
C ARG A 432 18.94 -28.49 -7.61
N SER A 433 19.37 -27.26 -7.36
CA SER A 433 20.14 -26.43 -8.30
C SER A 433 21.65 -26.52 -8.10
N ARG A 434 22.11 -27.19 -7.05
CA ARG A 434 23.51 -27.61 -6.81
C ARG A 434 23.65 -29.07 -7.16
#